data_AF-A0A8J4DZ89-F1
#
_entry.id   AF-A0A8J4DZ89-F1
#
_cell.length_a   1.000
_cell.length_b   1.000
_cell.length_c   1.000
_cell.angle_alpha   90.00
_cell.angle_beta   90.00
_cell.angle_gamma   90.00
#
_symmetry.space_group_name_H-M   'P 1'
#
loop_
_entity.id
_entity.type
_entity.pdbx_description
1 polymer ?
#
loop_
_entity_poly.entity_id
_entity_poly.type
_entity_poly.pdbx_seq_one_letter_code
_entity_poly.pdbx_strand_id
1 'polypeptide(L)'
;MNGHHRLSDADRAAAVERLAEHETAGRLTANEVRDRSAAVRTARTRAELGRVFADLPADRSLRRAWRDRGWRAHALVFAVITTATVLVWLVVRNPHPPPRDYGADYWWPLWFALAWATAVLLHLVWAAGVGWRPGPVDAHGHVSADEPSSTAPALTRVISNPPMAGSAPGPQPPTDADVALLGRLTSREREVLALVGEGRANRDIAAALYISERTARTHVSNILRKLELSSRTQAAILANRAGPFTAP
;
A
#
# COMPACT_ATOMS: atom_id res chain seq x y z
N MET A 1 -27.43 46.53 -3.58
CA MET A 1 -27.22 46.16 -2.17
C MET A 1 -26.66 44.74 -2.12
N ASN A 2 -25.32 44.58 -2.22
CA ASN A 2 -24.67 43.26 -2.19
C ASN A 2 -24.04 43.05 -0.82
N GLY A 3 -24.78 42.41 0.08
CA GLY A 3 -24.26 41.98 1.37
C GLY A 3 -23.22 40.88 1.15
N HIS A 4 -21.94 41.18 1.38
CA HIS A 4 -20.94 40.17 1.67
C HIS A 4 -21.33 39.49 2.98
N HIS A 5 -22.23 38.51 2.92
CA HIS A 5 -22.59 37.70 4.08
C HIS A 5 -21.33 36.95 4.52
N ARG A 6 -20.79 37.37 5.67
CA ARG A 6 -19.76 36.63 6.38
C ARG A 6 -20.25 35.20 6.55
N LEU A 7 -19.41 34.25 6.20
CA LEU A 7 -19.74 32.84 6.29
C LEU A 7 -19.95 32.47 7.77
N SER A 8 -21.12 31.93 8.12
CA SER A 8 -21.38 31.52 9.50
C SER A 8 -20.57 30.27 9.86
N ASP A 9 -20.38 30.01 11.16
CA ASP A 9 -19.76 28.76 11.61
C ASP A 9 -20.62 27.54 11.23
N ALA A 10 -21.94 27.69 11.20
CA ALA A 10 -22.86 26.64 10.75
C ALA A 10 -22.67 26.31 9.26
N ASP A 11 -22.47 27.33 8.41
CA ASP A 11 -22.20 27.11 6.98
C ASP A 11 -20.86 26.38 6.75
N ARG A 12 -19.85 26.65 7.60
CA ARG A 12 -18.56 25.95 7.57
C ARG A 12 -18.70 24.50 8.03
N ALA A 13 -19.45 24.24 9.10
CA ALA A 13 -19.69 22.89 9.60
C ALA A 13 -20.43 22.03 8.55
N ALA A 14 -21.51 22.55 7.97
CA ALA A 14 -22.26 21.86 6.91
C ALA A 14 -21.43 21.59 5.65
N ALA A 15 -20.43 22.43 5.36
CA ALA A 15 -19.51 22.19 4.26
C ALA A 15 -18.51 21.06 4.54
N VAL A 16 -18.00 20.96 5.77
CA VAL A 16 -17.12 19.84 6.17
C VAL A 16 -17.88 18.51 6.11
N GLU A 17 -19.13 18.50 6.58
CA GLU A 17 -19.98 17.30 6.51
C GLU A 17 -20.23 16.85 5.06
N ARG A 18 -20.53 17.78 4.15
CA ARG A 18 -20.61 17.48 2.72
C ARG A 18 -19.32 16.90 2.14
N LEU A 19 -18.14 17.36 2.57
CA LEU A 19 -16.88 16.76 2.13
C LEU A 19 -16.73 15.31 2.62
N ALA A 20 -17.18 15.00 3.85
CA ALA A 20 -17.19 13.64 4.39
C ALA A 20 -18.19 12.71 3.67
N GLU A 21 -19.33 13.23 3.23
CA GLU A 21 -20.26 12.48 2.35
C GLU A 21 -19.58 12.10 1.02
N HIS A 22 -18.79 13.01 0.45
CA HIS A 22 -18.03 12.73 -0.77
C HIS A 22 -16.93 11.68 -0.56
N GLU A 23 -16.33 11.59 0.62
CA GLU A 23 -15.40 10.50 0.98
C GLU A 23 -16.13 9.17 1.12
N THR A 24 -17.25 9.15 1.83
CA THR A 24 -18.10 7.95 1.98
C THR A 24 -18.57 7.44 0.61
N ALA A 25 -18.90 8.36 -0.30
CA ALA A 25 -19.25 8.04 -1.69
C ALA A 25 -18.03 7.62 -2.55
N GLY A 26 -16.81 7.63 -2.00
CA GLY A 26 -15.57 7.27 -2.69
C GLY A 26 -15.09 8.29 -3.74
N ARG A 27 -15.67 9.49 -3.76
CA ARG A 27 -15.34 10.57 -4.70
C ARG A 27 -14.09 11.34 -4.27
N LEU A 28 -13.90 11.49 -2.96
CA LEU A 28 -12.70 12.08 -2.36
C LEU A 28 -11.95 11.03 -1.54
N THR A 29 -10.64 11.16 -1.46
CA THR A 29 -9.82 10.41 -0.50
C THR A 29 -9.78 11.13 0.85
N ALA A 30 -9.51 10.40 1.94
CA ALA A 30 -9.37 10.97 3.29
C ALA A 30 -8.39 12.16 3.35
N ASN A 31 -7.27 12.08 2.62
CA ASN A 31 -6.28 13.15 2.55
C ASN A 31 -6.85 14.40 1.84
N GLU A 32 -7.56 14.21 0.73
CA GLU A 32 -8.20 15.33 0.02
C GLU A 32 -9.30 15.99 0.86
N VAL A 33 -10.07 15.22 1.64
CA VAL A 33 -11.04 15.77 2.59
C VAL A 33 -10.33 16.58 3.67
N ARG A 34 -9.23 16.08 4.23
CA ARG A 34 -8.45 16.79 5.25
C ARG A 34 -7.91 18.13 4.74
N ASP A 35 -7.30 18.13 3.55
CA ASP A 35 -6.73 19.32 2.92
C ASP A 35 -7.83 20.35 2.61
N ARG A 36 -8.95 19.90 2.05
CA ARG A 36 -10.08 20.78 1.72
C ARG A 36 -10.81 21.29 2.96
N SER A 37 -10.91 20.49 4.01
CA SER A 37 -11.51 20.89 5.30
C SER A 37 -10.66 21.94 6.02
N ALA A 38 -9.34 21.98 5.79
CA ALA A 38 -8.50 23.10 6.24
C ALA A 38 -8.85 24.39 5.50
N ALA A 39 -9.03 24.34 4.18
CA ALA A 39 -9.44 25.50 3.38
C ALA A 39 -10.85 26.02 3.76
N VAL A 40 -11.81 25.12 4.02
CA VAL A 40 -13.17 25.46 4.48
C VAL A 40 -13.13 26.22 5.81
N ARG A 41 -12.30 25.78 6.77
CA ARG A 41 -12.18 26.45 8.09
C ARG A 41 -11.70 27.89 7.98
N THR A 42 -10.80 28.16 7.04
CA THR A 42 -10.22 29.50 6.80
C THR A 42 -11.07 30.41 5.92
N ALA A 43 -12.08 29.86 5.22
CA ALA A 43 -12.92 30.63 4.30
C ALA A 43 -13.77 31.67 5.06
N ARG A 44 -13.77 32.91 4.58
CA ARG A 44 -14.49 34.04 5.17
C ARG A 44 -15.76 34.39 4.41
N THR A 45 -15.87 33.97 3.15
CA THR A 45 -16.99 34.31 2.26
C THR A 45 -17.59 33.09 1.57
N ARG A 46 -18.87 33.19 1.19
CA ARG A 46 -19.56 32.13 0.42
C ARG A 46 -18.90 31.89 -0.96
N ALA A 47 -18.30 32.92 -1.55
CA ALA A 47 -17.58 32.81 -2.82
C ALA A 47 -16.28 31.97 -2.66
N GLU A 48 -15.53 32.16 -1.58
CA GLU A 48 -14.36 31.33 -1.26
C GLU A 48 -14.76 29.87 -1.03
N LEU A 49 -15.84 29.65 -0.28
CA LEU A 49 -16.38 28.30 -0.08
C LEU A 49 -16.74 27.65 -1.42
N GLY A 50 -17.41 28.38 -2.31
CA GLY A 50 -17.76 27.91 -3.66
C GLY A 50 -16.55 27.42 -4.47
N ARG A 51 -15.37 28.05 -4.34
CA ARG A 51 -14.15 27.60 -5.02
C ARG A 51 -13.65 26.24 -4.53
N VAL A 52 -13.78 25.95 -3.23
CA VAL A 52 -13.36 24.64 -2.65
C VAL A 52 -14.16 23.48 -3.26
N PHE A 53 -15.42 23.76 -3.62
CA PHE A 53 -16.34 22.78 -4.23
C PHE A 53 -16.34 22.83 -5.77
N ALA A 54 -15.87 23.91 -6.39
CA ALA A 54 -15.81 24.04 -7.86
C ALA A 54 -14.89 23.00 -8.51
N ASP A 55 -13.77 22.67 -7.86
CA ASP A 55 -12.80 21.67 -8.33
C ASP A 55 -13.06 20.27 -7.73
N LEU A 56 -14.33 19.91 -7.49
CA LEU A 56 -14.66 18.53 -7.15
C LEU A 56 -14.52 17.63 -8.38
N PRO A 57 -13.79 16.50 -8.29
CA PRO A 57 -13.69 15.57 -9.42
C PRO A 57 -15.08 15.00 -9.75
N ALA A 58 -15.49 15.11 -11.02
CA ALA A 58 -16.86 14.79 -11.47
C ALA A 58 -17.25 13.31 -11.28
N ASP A 59 -16.30 12.39 -11.32
CA ASP A 59 -16.44 10.98 -10.96
C ASP A 59 -15.03 10.39 -10.96
N ARG A 60 -14.65 9.63 -9.92
CA ARG A 60 -13.46 8.78 -9.93
C ARG A 60 -13.88 7.31 -9.88
N SER A 61 -14.59 6.88 -10.91
CA SER A 61 -14.73 5.47 -11.32
C SER A 61 -13.39 4.83 -11.78
N LEU A 62 -12.26 5.51 -11.57
CA LEU A 62 -10.89 5.06 -11.85
C LEU A 62 -10.49 3.73 -11.19
N ARG A 63 -11.20 3.31 -10.12
CA ARG A 63 -11.00 1.97 -9.52
C ARG A 63 -11.44 0.82 -10.44
N ARG A 64 -12.35 1.04 -11.40
CA ARG A 64 -12.70 0.02 -12.42
C ARG A 64 -11.62 -0.08 -13.49
N ALA A 65 -11.16 1.06 -14.01
CA ALA A 65 -10.16 1.10 -15.09
C ALA A 65 -8.80 0.47 -14.71
N TRP A 66 -8.38 0.58 -13.45
CA TRP A 66 -7.17 -0.08 -12.96
C TRP A 66 -7.33 -1.60 -12.79
N ARG A 67 -8.53 -2.07 -12.44
CA ARG A 67 -8.84 -3.50 -12.28
C ARG A 67 -8.85 -4.23 -13.64
N ASP A 68 -9.33 -3.57 -14.69
CA ASP A 68 -9.45 -4.19 -16.01
C ASP A 68 -8.11 -4.30 -16.76
N ARG A 69 -7.17 -3.38 -16.53
CA ARG A 69 -5.86 -3.38 -17.22
C ARG A 69 -4.89 -4.43 -16.67
N GLY A 70 -4.97 -4.73 -15.38
CA GLY A 70 -4.21 -5.84 -14.77
C GLY A 70 -4.76 -7.21 -15.16
N TRP A 71 -6.08 -7.39 -15.15
CA TRP A 71 -6.70 -8.68 -15.42
C TRP A 71 -6.47 -9.17 -16.86
N ARG A 72 -6.56 -8.29 -17.86
CA ARG A 72 -6.27 -8.64 -19.27
C ARG A 72 -4.84 -9.15 -19.47
N ALA A 73 -3.87 -8.57 -18.78
CA ALA A 73 -2.48 -9.02 -18.83
C ALA A 73 -2.29 -10.40 -18.17
N HIS A 74 -2.94 -10.64 -17.03
CA HIS A 74 -2.89 -11.96 -16.37
C HIS A 74 -3.62 -13.03 -17.19
N ALA A 75 -4.79 -12.72 -17.75
CA ALA A 75 -5.54 -13.62 -18.62
C ALA A 75 -4.74 -13.98 -19.89
N LEU A 76 -4.01 -13.01 -20.47
CA LEU A 76 -3.16 -13.26 -21.64
C LEU A 76 -1.94 -14.13 -21.30
N VAL A 77 -1.24 -13.84 -20.20
CA VAL A 77 -0.12 -14.70 -19.73
C VAL A 77 -0.60 -16.12 -19.46
N PHE A 78 -1.75 -16.25 -18.81
CA PHE A 78 -2.37 -17.54 -18.53
C PHE A 78 -2.74 -18.29 -19.82
N ALA A 79 -3.40 -17.63 -20.77
CA ALA A 79 -3.75 -18.21 -22.06
C ALA A 79 -2.50 -18.70 -22.81
N VAL A 80 -1.43 -17.90 -22.83
CA VAL A 80 -0.16 -18.28 -23.48
C VAL A 80 0.46 -19.52 -22.83
N ILE A 81 0.57 -19.55 -21.50
CA ILE A 81 1.12 -20.71 -20.76
C ILE A 81 0.28 -21.96 -21.03
N THR A 82 -1.05 -21.82 -21.04
CA THR A 82 -1.99 -22.91 -21.31
C THR A 82 -1.81 -23.47 -22.70
N THR A 83 -1.80 -22.60 -23.72
CA THR A 83 -1.61 -22.98 -25.11
C THR A 83 -0.25 -23.65 -25.32
N ALA A 84 0.83 -23.10 -24.76
CA ALA A 84 2.16 -23.70 -24.84
C ALA A 84 2.20 -25.09 -24.22
N THR A 85 1.53 -25.28 -23.07
CA THR A 85 1.45 -26.58 -22.39
C THR A 85 0.68 -27.61 -23.22
N VAL A 86 -0.47 -27.23 -23.81
CA VAL A 86 -1.23 -28.11 -24.70
C VAL A 86 -0.42 -28.47 -25.94
N LEU A 87 0.35 -27.53 -26.51
CA LEU A 87 1.22 -27.81 -27.64
C LEU A 87 2.34 -28.79 -27.30
N VAL A 88 3.03 -28.59 -26.16
CA VAL A 88 4.05 -29.55 -25.70
C VAL A 88 3.43 -30.93 -25.49
N TRP A 89 2.24 -31.01 -24.91
CA TRP A 89 1.53 -32.27 -24.78
C TRP A 89 1.19 -32.91 -26.12
N LEU A 90 0.66 -32.14 -27.08
CA LEU A 90 0.34 -32.63 -28.42
C LEU A 90 1.56 -33.16 -29.18
N VAL A 91 2.74 -32.60 -28.91
CA VAL A 91 4.01 -33.03 -29.49
C VAL A 91 4.57 -34.28 -28.79
N VAL A 92 4.46 -34.35 -27.46
CA VAL A 92 5.05 -35.43 -26.65
C VAL A 92 4.11 -36.63 -26.50
N ARG A 93 2.81 -36.48 -26.78
CA ARG A 93 1.85 -37.60 -26.68
C ARG A 93 2.22 -38.70 -27.67
N ASN A 94 2.40 -39.91 -27.16
CA ASN A 94 2.64 -41.08 -27.99
C ASN A 94 1.37 -41.44 -28.78
N PRO A 95 1.44 -41.53 -30.12
CA PRO A 95 0.29 -41.94 -30.94
C PRO A 95 0.02 -43.46 -30.89
N HIS A 96 0.95 -44.25 -30.35
CA HIS A 96 0.77 -45.69 -30.17
C HIS A 96 0.22 -45.98 -28.76
N PRO A 97 -0.88 -46.74 -28.65
CA PRO A 97 -1.37 -47.15 -27.33
C PRO A 97 -0.31 -48.00 -26.65
N PRO A 98 -0.06 -47.80 -25.34
CA PRO A 98 0.85 -48.65 -24.60
C PRO A 98 0.34 -50.11 -24.61
N PRO A 99 1.24 -51.11 -24.55
CA PRO A 99 0.84 -52.52 -24.41
C PRO A 99 -0.01 -52.75 -23.15
N ARG A 100 -0.85 -53.79 -23.16
CA ARG A 100 -2.01 -54.00 -22.25
C ARG A 100 -1.73 -54.13 -20.75
N ASP A 101 -0.48 -53.97 -20.30
CA ASP A 101 -0.05 -54.27 -18.92
C ASP A 101 0.26 -53.01 -18.08
N TYR A 102 -0.44 -51.90 -18.28
CA TYR A 102 -0.34 -50.71 -17.40
C TYR A 102 -1.39 -50.76 -16.30
N GLY A 103 -1.13 -51.58 -15.28
CA GLY A 103 -2.03 -51.75 -14.12
C GLY A 103 -1.96 -50.65 -13.06
N ALA A 104 -0.98 -49.72 -13.10
CA ALA A 104 -0.80 -48.75 -12.00
C ALA A 104 -0.23 -47.36 -12.37
N ASP A 105 0.40 -47.15 -13.53
CA ASP A 105 1.30 -45.99 -13.70
C ASP A 105 0.80 -44.85 -14.61
N TYR A 106 -0.49 -44.85 -15.01
CA TYR A 106 -1.05 -43.80 -15.89
C TYR A 106 -1.73 -42.64 -15.13
N TRP A 107 -1.18 -42.23 -13.99
CA TRP A 107 -1.77 -41.17 -13.15
C TRP A 107 -1.26 -39.78 -13.48
N TRP A 108 -0.27 -39.67 -14.37
CA TRP A 108 0.38 -38.41 -14.67
C TRP A 108 -0.62 -37.31 -15.12
N PRO A 109 -1.69 -37.56 -15.91
CA PRO A 109 -2.65 -36.51 -16.28
C PRO A 109 -3.49 -36.00 -15.10
N LEU A 110 -3.76 -36.84 -14.09
CA LEU A 110 -4.50 -36.46 -12.88
C LEU A 110 -3.71 -35.48 -12.02
N TRP A 111 -2.39 -35.67 -11.90
CA TRP A 111 -1.53 -34.73 -11.18
C TRP A 111 -1.47 -33.35 -11.86
N PHE A 112 -1.48 -33.30 -13.20
CA PHE A 112 -1.55 -32.04 -13.94
C PHE A 112 -2.91 -31.35 -13.79
N ALA A 113 -4.01 -32.10 -13.84
CA ALA A 113 -5.34 -31.57 -13.57
C ALA A 113 -5.46 -31.02 -12.14
N LEU A 114 -4.84 -31.68 -11.16
CA LEU A 114 -4.82 -31.25 -9.76
C LEU A 114 -3.99 -29.98 -9.55
N ALA A 115 -2.81 -29.89 -10.15
CA ALA A 115 -1.96 -28.67 -10.15
C ALA A 115 -2.68 -27.49 -10.81
N TRP A 116 -3.44 -27.74 -11.86
CA TRP A 116 -4.27 -26.73 -12.53
C TRP A 116 -5.47 -26.31 -11.69
N ALA A 117 -6.19 -27.26 -11.09
CA ALA A 117 -7.34 -26.97 -10.24
C ALA A 117 -6.93 -26.13 -9.03
N THR A 118 -5.77 -26.40 -8.44
CA THR A 118 -5.21 -25.59 -7.34
C THR A 118 -4.81 -24.19 -7.76
N ALA A 119 -4.16 -24.03 -8.93
CA ALA A 119 -3.84 -22.71 -9.47
C ALA A 119 -5.09 -21.86 -9.78
N VAL A 120 -6.12 -22.49 -10.37
CA VAL A 120 -7.41 -21.84 -10.64
C VAL A 120 -8.11 -21.49 -9.33
N LEU A 121 -8.12 -22.39 -8.34
CA LEU A 121 -8.70 -22.13 -7.03
C LEU A 121 -8.01 -20.96 -6.33
N LEU A 122 -6.67 -20.90 -6.33
CA LEU A 122 -5.91 -19.78 -5.78
C LEU A 122 -6.23 -18.46 -6.50
N HIS A 123 -6.36 -18.51 -7.83
CA HIS A 123 -6.76 -17.33 -8.61
C HIS A 123 -8.19 -16.89 -8.31
N LEU A 124 -9.12 -17.83 -8.14
CA LEU A 124 -10.52 -17.55 -7.78
C LEU A 124 -10.62 -17.01 -6.35
N VAL A 125 -9.85 -17.53 -5.39
CA VAL A 125 -9.75 -17.02 -4.02
C VAL A 125 -9.22 -15.59 -4.02
N TRP A 126 -8.21 -15.30 -4.84
CA TRP A 126 -7.70 -13.94 -5.05
C TRP A 126 -8.75 -13.02 -5.72
N ALA A 127 -9.43 -13.51 -6.76
CA ALA A 127 -10.45 -12.76 -7.50
C ALA A 127 -11.73 -12.50 -6.69
N ALA A 128 -12.10 -13.43 -5.80
CA ALA A 128 -13.21 -13.29 -4.85
C ALA A 128 -12.88 -12.32 -3.70
N GLY A 129 -11.67 -11.75 -3.66
CA GLY A 129 -11.26 -10.77 -2.65
C GLY A 129 -11.00 -11.39 -1.27
N VAL A 130 -10.76 -12.71 -1.22
CA VAL A 130 -10.50 -13.45 0.04
C VAL A 130 -9.03 -13.32 0.47
N GLY A 131 -8.13 -12.91 -0.43
CA GLY A 131 -6.73 -12.62 -0.12
C GLY A 131 -6.47 -11.12 0.01
N TRP A 132 -6.28 -10.65 1.25
CA TRP A 132 -5.84 -9.29 1.60
C TRP A 132 -6.87 -8.16 1.39
N ARG A 133 -7.76 -7.98 2.38
CA ARG A 133 -8.26 -6.65 2.70
C ARG A 133 -7.13 -5.94 3.45
N PRO A 134 -6.52 -4.85 2.95
CA PRO A 134 -5.83 -3.97 3.87
C PRO A 134 -6.87 -3.58 4.92
N GLY A 135 -6.59 -3.86 6.20
CA GLY A 135 -7.44 -3.37 7.28
C GLY A 135 -7.66 -1.86 7.10
N PRO A 136 -8.76 -1.28 7.62
CA PRO A 136 -8.97 0.15 7.55
C PRO A 136 -7.68 0.85 8.00
N VAL A 137 -7.02 1.47 7.03
CA VAL A 137 -5.79 2.20 7.26
C VAL A 137 -6.26 3.57 7.68
N ASP A 138 -5.93 3.95 8.91
CA ASP A 138 -6.23 5.29 9.37
C ASP A 138 -5.54 6.32 8.46
N ALA A 139 -5.94 7.59 8.57
CA ALA A 139 -5.49 8.64 7.68
C ALA A 139 -3.98 9.01 7.84
N HIS A 140 -3.20 8.14 8.49
CA HIS A 140 -1.75 8.22 8.72
C HIS A 140 -0.99 6.95 8.28
N GLY A 141 -1.65 5.92 7.75
CA GLY A 141 -0.96 4.75 7.23
C GLY A 141 -0.75 3.63 8.26
N HIS A 142 -1.39 3.69 9.42
CA HIS A 142 -1.34 2.64 10.43
C HIS A 142 -2.47 1.64 10.22
N VAL A 143 -2.15 0.35 10.33
CA VAL A 143 -3.15 -0.71 10.43
C VAL A 143 -3.82 -0.52 11.80
N SER A 144 -5.11 -0.16 11.82
CA SER A 144 -5.92 -0.24 13.04
C SER A 144 -5.97 -1.71 13.48
N ALA A 145 -5.14 -2.06 14.46
CA ALA A 145 -5.35 -3.23 15.26
C ALA A 145 -6.56 -2.94 16.15
N ASP A 146 -7.75 -3.32 15.69
CA ASP A 146 -8.77 -3.72 16.66
C ASP A 146 -8.18 -4.91 17.42
N GLU A 147 -7.93 -4.70 18.71
CA GLU A 147 -7.58 -5.76 19.65
C GLU A 147 -8.70 -6.81 19.69
N PRO A 148 -8.35 -8.08 19.47
CA PRO A 148 -8.82 -9.13 20.35
C PRO A 148 -7.71 -9.41 21.36
N SER A 149 -8.03 -9.08 22.60
CA SER A 149 -7.36 -9.47 23.83
C SER A 149 -6.72 -10.87 23.73
N SER A 150 -5.44 -10.96 24.11
CA SER A 150 -4.87 -12.02 24.97
C SER A 150 -3.42 -12.38 24.58
N THR A 151 -2.53 -12.19 25.58
CA THR A 151 -1.30 -12.95 25.86
C THR A 151 -0.07 -12.82 24.96
N ALA A 152 0.83 -11.88 25.28
CA ALA A 152 2.29 -12.10 25.29
C ALA A 152 3.02 -11.05 26.15
N PRO A 153 4.05 -11.42 26.95
CA PRO A 153 4.61 -10.55 27.98
C PRO A 153 5.87 -9.76 27.53
N ALA A 154 6.05 -8.60 28.16
CA ALA A 154 7.32 -7.97 28.56
C ALA A 154 8.17 -7.07 27.60
N LEU A 155 7.92 -6.90 26.30
CA LEU A 155 8.79 -6.04 25.46
C LEU A 155 8.23 -4.65 25.08
N THR A 156 6.99 -4.33 25.44
CA THR A 156 6.32 -3.06 25.09
C THR A 156 6.76 -1.86 25.94
N ARG A 157 7.62 -2.02 26.95
CA ARG A 157 7.85 -0.97 27.96
C ARG A 157 8.77 0.18 27.53
N VAL A 158 9.53 0.05 26.46
CA VAL A 158 10.57 1.04 26.11
C VAL A 158 10.06 2.18 25.22
N ILE A 159 8.90 2.04 24.55
CA ILE A 159 8.43 3.04 23.57
C ILE A 159 7.25 3.90 24.09
N SER A 160 6.64 3.55 25.22
CA SER A 160 5.41 4.19 25.70
C SER A 160 5.61 5.18 26.86
N ASN A 161 6.53 6.14 26.74
CA ASN A 161 6.54 7.27 27.66
C ASN A 161 6.96 8.58 26.96
N PRO A 162 6.05 9.52 26.67
CA PRO A 162 6.43 10.89 26.36
C PRO A 162 6.75 11.63 27.66
N PRO A 163 7.98 12.15 27.88
CA PRO A 163 8.18 13.13 28.93
C PRO A 163 7.42 14.41 28.57
N MET A 164 6.72 14.94 29.55
CA MET A 164 5.95 16.17 29.44
C MET A 164 6.77 17.35 28.94
N ALA A 165 6.11 18.18 28.13
CA ALA A 165 6.36 19.60 27.85
C ALA A 165 7.71 20.18 28.31
N GLY A 166 8.61 20.42 27.35
CA GLY A 166 9.74 21.34 27.49
C GLY A 166 11.01 20.80 26.85
N SER A 167 11.44 21.44 25.75
CA SER A 167 12.65 21.18 24.97
C SER A 167 12.49 20.12 23.87
N ALA A 168 12.46 20.57 22.61
CA ALA A 168 12.67 19.70 21.46
C ALA A 168 14.07 19.06 21.58
N PRO A 169 14.20 17.73 21.59
CA PRO A 169 15.51 17.10 21.57
C PRO A 169 16.15 17.44 20.21
N GLY A 170 17.38 17.96 20.22
CA GLY A 170 18.20 18.02 19.02
C GLY A 170 18.44 16.60 18.44
N PRO A 171 19.09 16.49 17.26
CA PRO A 171 19.39 15.19 16.66
C PRO A 171 20.06 14.28 17.68
N GLN A 172 19.33 13.27 18.18
CA GLN A 172 19.91 12.32 19.12
C GLN A 172 20.85 11.41 18.34
N PRO A 173 22.08 11.18 18.82
CA PRO A 173 23.00 10.28 18.15
C PRO A 173 22.36 8.88 18.01
N PRO A 174 22.63 8.17 16.90
CA PRO A 174 22.09 6.83 16.70
C PRO A 174 22.52 5.93 17.86
N THR A 175 21.57 5.15 18.38
CA THR A 175 21.87 4.15 19.41
C THR A 175 22.60 2.96 18.76
N ASP A 176 23.37 2.20 19.53
CA ASP A 176 24.02 0.96 19.03
C ASP A 176 23.00 -0.03 18.43
N ALA A 177 21.77 -0.02 18.95
CA ALA A 177 20.64 -0.77 18.41
C ALA A 177 20.20 -0.26 17.03
N ASP A 178 20.16 1.06 16.82
CA ASP A 178 19.84 1.66 15.52
C ASP A 178 20.90 1.26 14.48
N VAL A 179 22.19 1.31 14.83
CA VAL A 179 23.30 0.91 13.95
C VAL A 179 23.21 -0.58 13.57
N ALA A 180 22.92 -1.46 14.54
CA ALA A 180 22.74 -2.89 14.28
C ALA A 180 21.56 -3.19 13.35
N LEU A 181 20.44 -2.47 13.49
CA LEU A 181 19.28 -2.60 12.62
C LEU A 181 19.60 -2.17 11.18
N LEU A 182 20.33 -1.07 11.02
CA LEU A 182 20.74 -0.55 9.71
C LEU A 182 21.74 -1.47 8.99
N GLY A 183 22.56 -2.21 9.75
CA GLY A 183 23.45 -3.25 9.23
C GLY A 183 22.72 -4.40 8.53
N ARG A 184 21.42 -4.61 8.80
CA ARG A 184 20.59 -5.64 8.14
C ARG A 184 20.11 -5.25 6.74
N LEU A 185 20.24 -3.97 6.37
CA LEU A 185 19.82 -3.46 5.08
C LEU A 185 20.92 -3.61 4.04
N THR A 186 20.51 -3.88 2.80
CA THR A 186 21.40 -3.77 1.64
C THR A 186 21.72 -2.31 1.34
N SER A 187 22.78 -2.04 0.56
CA SER A 187 23.14 -0.67 0.15
C SER A 187 21.97 0.05 -0.52
N ARG A 188 21.25 -0.65 -1.39
CA ARG A 188 20.08 -0.11 -2.09
C ARG A 188 18.91 0.19 -1.16
N GLU A 189 18.71 -0.64 -0.14
CA GLU A 189 17.66 -0.40 0.88
C GLU A 189 18.00 0.79 1.78
N ARG A 190 19.29 1.04 2.07
CA ARG A 190 19.73 2.24 2.80
C ARG A 190 19.48 3.51 2.00
N GLU A 191 19.75 3.51 0.69
CA GLU A 191 19.43 4.63 -0.20
C GLU A 191 17.93 4.94 -0.21
N VAL A 192 17.09 3.89 -0.31
CA VAL A 192 15.64 4.05 -0.23
C VAL A 192 15.21 4.57 1.15
N LEU A 193 15.79 4.06 2.23
CA LEU A 193 15.50 4.51 3.60
C LEU A 193 15.89 5.99 3.80
N ALA A 194 17.00 6.45 3.21
CA ALA A 194 17.41 7.85 3.24
C ALA A 194 16.34 8.77 2.64
N LEU A 195 15.86 8.44 1.43
CA LEU A 195 14.82 9.20 0.75
C LEU A 195 13.47 9.12 1.48
N VAL A 196 13.21 8.03 2.22
CA VAL A 196 12.05 7.93 3.12
C VAL A 196 12.19 8.91 4.29
N GLY A 197 13.39 9.05 4.87
CA GLY A 197 13.71 10.02 5.92
C GLY A 197 13.48 11.48 5.48
N GLU A 198 13.78 11.79 4.22
CA GLU A 198 13.48 13.08 3.58
C GLU A 198 11.98 13.31 3.33
N GLY A 199 11.12 12.32 3.54
CA GLY A 199 9.68 12.41 3.30
C GLY A 199 9.26 12.25 1.82
N ARG A 200 10.14 11.77 0.93
CA ARG A 200 9.86 11.61 -0.51
C ARG A 200 8.78 10.59 -0.79
N ALA A 201 7.81 10.88 -1.66
CA ALA A 201 6.82 9.86 -2.05
C ALA A 201 7.47 8.73 -2.87
N ASN A 202 6.83 7.55 -2.96
CA ASN A 202 7.39 6.42 -3.71
C ASN A 202 7.68 6.73 -5.19
N ARG A 203 6.89 7.64 -5.79
CA ARG A 203 7.12 8.14 -7.15
C ARG A 203 8.41 8.96 -7.24
N ASP A 204 8.68 9.78 -6.25
CA ASP A 204 9.88 10.65 -6.22
C ASP A 204 11.12 9.83 -5.89
N ILE A 205 10.99 8.82 -5.02
CA ILE A 205 12.04 7.80 -4.77
C ILE A 205 12.35 7.05 -6.07
N ALA A 206 11.32 6.63 -6.80
CA ALA A 206 11.47 5.94 -8.07
C ALA A 206 12.19 6.79 -9.12
N ALA A 207 11.86 8.08 -9.20
CA ALA A 207 12.55 9.04 -10.06
C ALA A 207 14.01 9.25 -9.65
N ALA A 208 14.27 9.46 -8.37
CA ALA A 208 15.63 9.70 -7.84
C ALA A 208 16.56 8.50 -8.06
N LEU A 209 16.00 7.28 -7.99
CA LEU A 209 16.75 6.04 -8.06
C LEU A 209 16.67 5.35 -9.44
N TYR A 210 16.02 5.95 -10.43
CA TYR A 210 15.80 5.39 -11.77
C TYR A 210 15.18 3.98 -11.77
N ILE A 211 14.14 3.77 -10.95
CA ILE A 211 13.39 2.51 -10.84
C ILE A 211 11.88 2.75 -11.04
N SER A 212 11.09 1.68 -11.12
CA SER A 212 9.63 1.83 -11.14
C SER A 212 9.05 2.17 -9.76
N GLU A 213 7.93 2.90 -9.71
CA GLU A 213 7.20 3.19 -8.45
C GLU A 213 6.80 1.89 -7.70
N ARG A 214 6.44 0.84 -8.46
CA ARG A 214 6.16 -0.48 -7.90
C ARG A 214 7.38 -1.06 -7.19
N THR A 215 8.55 -0.97 -7.81
CA THR A 215 9.82 -1.42 -7.24
C THR A 215 10.17 -0.63 -5.97
N ALA A 216 9.97 0.69 -5.98
CA ALA A 216 10.15 1.53 -4.79
C ALA A 216 9.22 1.10 -3.64
N ARG A 217 7.94 0.81 -3.92
CA ARG A 217 7.01 0.28 -2.89
C ARG A 217 7.48 -1.05 -2.32
N THR A 218 7.98 -1.96 -3.15
CA THR A 218 8.54 -3.24 -2.71
C THR A 218 9.76 -3.04 -1.82
N HIS A 219 10.67 -2.13 -2.16
CA HIS A 219 11.81 -1.81 -1.30
C HIS A 219 11.35 -1.26 0.06
N VAL A 220 10.41 -0.32 0.09
CA VAL A 220 9.87 0.22 1.36
C VAL A 220 9.23 -0.88 2.20
N SER A 221 8.43 -1.77 1.62
CA SER A 221 7.82 -2.89 2.35
C SER A 221 8.86 -3.87 2.90
N ASN A 222 9.91 -4.17 2.13
CA ASN A 222 11.00 -5.03 2.57
C ASN A 222 11.80 -4.40 3.71
N ILE A 223 12.05 -3.09 3.65
CA ILE A 223 12.73 -2.33 4.71
C ILE A 223 11.92 -2.40 6.01
N LEU A 224 10.62 -2.10 5.95
CA LEU A 224 9.74 -2.18 7.11
C LEU A 224 9.75 -3.59 7.72
N ARG A 225 9.68 -4.64 6.90
CA ARG A 225 9.77 -6.02 7.38
C ARG A 225 11.13 -6.34 8.01
N LYS A 226 12.24 -5.94 7.39
CA LYS A 226 13.60 -6.23 7.88
C LYS A 226 13.95 -5.51 9.18
N LEU A 227 13.36 -4.33 9.36
CA LEU A 227 13.54 -3.50 10.55
C LEU A 227 12.43 -3.73 11.59
N GLU A 228 11.49 -4.64 11.32
CA GLU A 228 10.34 -4.95 12.18
C GLU A 228 9.49 -3.71 12.52
N LEU A 229 9.40 -2.78 11.57
CA LEU A 229 8.64 -1.55 11.69
C LEU A 229 7.24 -1.71 11.10
N SER A 230 6.25 -1.14 11.77
CA SER A 230 4.84 -1.22 11.35
C SER A 230 4.42 -0.06 10.45
N SER A 231 5.23 1.01 10.37
CA SER A 231 4.87 2.18 9.57
C SER A 231 6.04 2.89 8.91
N ARG A 232 5.73 3.55 7.80
CA ARG A 232 6.66 4.44 7.09
C ARG A 232 7.15 5.58 7.98
N THR A 233 6.30 6.11 8.86
CA THR A 233 6.66 7.19 9.79
C THR A 233 7.76 6.75 10.74
N GLN A 234 7.66 5.52 11.29
CA GLN A 234 8.73 4.96 12.12
C GLN A 234 10.04 4.82 11.33
N ALA A 235 9.97 4.37 10.07
CA ALA A 235 11.15 4.28 9.22
C ALA A 235 11.78 5.66 8.94
N ALA A 236 10.97 6.70 8.74
CA ALA A 236 11.45 8.06 8.54
C ALA A 236 12.10 8.64 9.81
N ILE A 237 11.54 8.38 10.99
CA ILE A 237 12.12 8.77 12.28
C ILE A 237 13.48 8.07 12.48
N LEU A 238 13.54 6.77 12.21
CA LEU A 238 14.78 6.00 12.29
C LEU A 238 15.84 6.54 11.32
N ALA A 239 15.46 6.82 10.07
CA ALA A 239 16.35 7.40 9.06
C ALA A 239 16.93 8.75 9.50
N ASN A 240 16.10 9.63 10.07
CA ASN A 240 16.53 10.95 10.54
C ASN A 240 17.42 10.87 11.79
N ARG A 241 17.22 9.87 12.65
CA ARG A 241 18.08 9.63 13.82
C ARG A 241 19.44 9.04 13.43
N ALA A 242 19.45 8.18 12.41
CA ALA A 242 20.65 7.53 11.91
C ALA A 242 21.61 8.47 11.17
N GLY A 243 21.10 9.61 10.70
CA GLY A 243 21.86 10.56 9.89
C GLY A 243 21.99 10.12 8.42
N PRO A 244 22.71 10.89 7.60
CA PRO A 244 22.81 10.64 6.17
C PRO A 244 23.53 9.32 5.88
N PHE A 245 22.80 8.35 5.32
CA PHE A 245 23.33 7.13 4.73
C PHE A 245 24.05 7.42 3.41
N THR A 246 25.12 8.19 3.47
CA THR A 246 25.94 8.45 2.29
C THR A 246 26.85 7.24 2.05
N ALA A 247 26.68 6.61 0.90
CA ALA A 247 27.73 5.76 0.33
C ALA A 247 28.93 6.66 -0.03
N PRO A 248 30.17 6.18 0.14
CA PRO A 248 31.36 6.88 -0.33
C PRO A 248 31.35 7.05 -1.86
#